data_AF-A0A3D6DLG5-F1
#
_entry.id   AF-A0A3D6DLG5-F1
#
_cell.length_a   1.000
_cell.length_b   1.000
_cell.length_c   1.000
_cell.angle_alpha   90.00
_cell.angle_beta   90.00
_cell.angle_gamma   90.00
#
_symmetry.space_group_name_H-M   'P 1'
#
loop_
_entity.id
_entity.type
_entity.pdbx_description
1 polymer ?
#
loop_
_entity_poly.entity_id
_entity_poly.type
_entity_poly.pdbx_seq_one_letter_code
_entity_poly.pdbx_strand_id
1 'polypeptide(L)' 'MAKNIIVSNRLPIQLTKVDNSFRFTPTSGGLATGMNSVHQGQESLWIGWPGIDDDEAP' A
#
# COMPACT_ATOMS: atom_id res chain seq x y z
N MET A 1 -5.10 3.73 -19.08
CA MET A 1 -6.33 3.49 -18.30
C MET A 1 -6.06 2.21 -17.54
N ALA A 2 -5.93 2.29 -16.22
CA ALA A 2 -5.57 1.13 -15.40
C ALA A 2 -6.56 -0.02 -15.67
N LYS A 3 -6.05 -1.12 -16.23
CA LYS A 3 -6.87 -2.27 -16.63
C LYS A 3 -7.23 -3.16 -15.45
N ASN A 4 -6.55 -3.00 -14.30
CA ASN A 4 -6.72 -3.87 -13.13
C ASN A 4 -6.79 -3.07 -11.83
N ILE A 5 -7.72 -3.45 -10.95
CA ILE A 5 -7.85 -2.90 -9.59
C ILE A 5 -7.64 -4.04 -8.60
N ILE A 6 -6.68 -3.86 -7.69
CA ILE A 6 -6.37 -4.78 -6.60
C ILE A 6 -6.97 -4.19 -5.32
N VAL A 7 -7.83 -4.93 -4.62
CA VAL A 7 -8.45 -4.49 -3.37
C VAL A 7 -7.99 -5.43 -2.26
N SER A 8 -7.44 -4.89 -1.18
CA SER A 8 -7.01 -5.65 -0.01
C SER A 8 -7.25 -4.89 1.29
N ASN A 9 -7.29 -5.61 2.39
CA ASN A 9 -7.45 -5.01 3.72
C ASN A 9 -6.27 -4.12 4.13
N ARG A 10 -5.07 -4.36 3.58
CA ARG A 10 -3.85 -3.59 3.87
C ARG A 10 -3.10 -3.30 2.57
N LEU A 11 -2.57 -2.09 2.43
CA LEU A 11 -1.68 -1.76 1.33
C LEU A 11 -0.33 -2.49 1.47
N PRO A 12 0.41 -2.70 0.36
CA PRO A 12 1.80 -3.19 0.38
C PRO A 12 2.79 -2.13 0.91
N ILE A 13 2.29 -1.10 1.58
CA ILE A 13 3.02 -0.01 2.22
C ILE A 13 2.43 0.23 3.60
N GLN A 14 3.28 0.65 4.52
CA GLN A 14 2.92 1.13 5.84
C GLN A 14 3.31 2.59 5.92
N LEU A 15 2.37 3.43 6.36
CA LEU A 15 2.67 4.80 6.77
C LEU A 15 3.03 4.81 8.26
N THR A 16 4.02 5.62 8.59
CA THR A 16 4.36 5.96 9.98
C THR A 16 4.51 7.46 10.08
N LYS A 17 3.80 8.09 11.01
CA LYS A 17 3.96 9.51 11.31
C LYS A 17 5.26 9.71 12.10
N VAL A 18 6.14 10.57 11.60
CA VAL A 18 7.42 10.91 12.22
C VAL A 18 7.52 12.43 12.27
N ASP A 19 7.34 12.98 13.47
CA ASP A 19 7.24 14.43 13.72
C ASP A 19 6.21 15.11 12.80
N ASN A 20 6.66 16.01 11.94
CA ASN A 20 5.86 16.74 10.95
C ASN A 20 5.87 16.09 9.56
N SER A 21 6.27 14.82 9.46
CA SER A 21 6.46 14.11 8.19
C SER A 21 5.86 12.70 8.22
N PHE A 22 5.66 12.14 7.03
CA PHE A 22 5.19 10.77 6.86
C PHE A 22 6.30 9.92 6.25
N ARG A 23 6.61 8.80 6.89
CA ARG A 23 7.53 7.79 6.38
C ARG A 23 6.73 6.66 5.76
N PHE A 24 7.07 6.33 4.52
CA PHE A 24 6.48 5.23 3.78
C PHE A 24 7.47 4.08 3.76
N THR A 25 7.08 2.93 4.30
CA THR A 25 7.89 1.71 4.33
C THR A 25 7.15 0.58 3.64
N PRO A 26 7.79 -0.20 2.74
CA PRO A 26 7.16 -1.39 2.17
C PRO A 26 6.78 -2.38 3.28
N THR A 27 5.59 -2.97 3.18
CA THR A 27 5.23 -4.04 4.12
C THR A 27 5.87 -5.36 3.67
N SER A 28 6.56 -6.02 4.61
CA SER A 28 7.04 -7.38 4.41
C SER A 28 5.90 -8.35 4.73
N GLY A 29 5.24 -8.87 3.68
CA GLY A 29 4.12 -9.81 3.84
C GLY A 29 3.93 -10.70 2.62
N GLY A 30 3.49 -11.95 2.83
CA GLY A 30 3.39 -12.96 1.77
C GLY A 30 2.52 -12.55 0.57
N LEU A 31 1.45 -11.79 0.81
CA LEU A 31 0.58 -11.27 -0.25
C LEU A 31 1.24 -10.14 -1.04
N ALA A 32 1.89 -9.18 -0.37
CA ALA A 32 2.58 -8.07 -1.04
C ALA A 32 3.74 -8.58 -1.91
N THR A 33 4.52 -9.52 -1.38
CA THR A 33 5.61 -10.17 -2.13
C THR A 33 5.08 -11.01 -3.29
N GLY A 34 4.00 -11.78 -3.08
CA GLY A 34 3.38 -12.61 -4.12
C GLY A 34 2.71 -11.82 -5.24
N MET A 35 2.14 -10.66 -4.93
CA MET A 35 1.49 -9.76 -5.89
C MET A 35 2.47 -8.84 -6.62
N ASN A 36 3.75 -8.82 -6.23
CA ASN A 36 4.78 -7.98 -6.83
C ASN A 36 4.96 -8.28 -8.34
N SER A 37 4.86 -9.55 -8.75
CA SER A 37 4.95 -9.96 -10.16
C SER A 37 3.72 -9.53 -11.00
N VAL A 38 2.53 -9.46 -10.38
CA VAL A 38 1.29 -8.99 -11.03
C VAL A 38 1.29 -7.48 -11.18
N HIS A 39 1.86 -6.77 -10.19
CA HIS A 39 1.94 -5.31 -10.19
C HIS A 39 3.01 -4.76 -11.16
N GLN A 40 4.17 -5.40 -11.29
CA GLN A 40 5.29 -4.92 -12.11
C GLN A 40 5.03 -4.93 -13.62
N GLY A 41 4.04 -5.69 -14.11
CA GLY A 41 3.78 -5.87 -15.53
C GLY A 41 2.55 -5.13 -16.09
N GLN A 42 1.71 -4.51 -15.24
CA GLN A 42 0.41 -3.98 -15.65
C GLN A 42 0.09 -2.67 -14.91
N GLU A 43 -0.49 -1.68 -15.62
CA GLU A 43 -1.14 -0.52 -14.99
C GLU A 43 -2.25 -1.01 -14.06
N SER A 44 -1.93 -1.12 -12.78
CA SER A 44 -2.80 -1.65 -11.74
C SER A 44 -2.94 -0.64 -10.60
N LEU A 45 -4.18 -0.38 -10.19
CA LEU A 45 -4.51 0.48 -9.06
C LEU A 45 -4.71 -0.40 -7.82
N TRP A 46 -4.05 -0.08 -6.72
CA TRP A 46 -4.20 -0.79 -5.46
C TRP A 46 -4.98 0.05 -4.45
N ILE A 47 -6.08 -0.49 -3.94
CA ILE A 47 -6.90 0.12 -2.89
C ILE A 47 -6.81 -0.73 -1.62
N GLY A 48 -6.53 -0.09 -0.49
CA GLY A 48 -6.46 -0.73 0.81
C GLY A 48 -6.14 0.25 1.91
N TRP A 49 -6.11 -0.22 3.16
CA TRP A 49 -5.78 0.63 4.30
C TRP A 49 -4.25 0.76 4.49
N PRO A 50 -3.70 1.99 4.60
CA PRO A 50 -2.26 2.24 4.79
C PRO A 50 -1.73 1.86 6.18
N GLY A 51 -2.61 1.50 7.11
CA GLY A 51 -2.23 1.06 8.45
C GLY A 51 -1.92 2.17 9.45
N ILE A 52 -2.45 3.37 9.22
CA ILE A 52 -2.50 4.46 10.18
C ILE A 52 -3.95 4.70 10.62
N ASP A 53 -4.14 5.10 11.87
CA ASP A 53 -5.46 5.49 12.38
C ASP A 53 -5.87 6.87 11.85
N ASP A 54 -7.17 7.16 11.89
CA ASP A 54 -7.76 8.37 11.28
C ASP A 54 -7.20 9.66 11.92
N ASP A 55 -6.90 9.63 13.21
CA ASP A 55 -6.29 10.74 13.96
C ASP A 55 -4.84 11.05 13.52
N GLU A 56 -4.19 10.09 12.85
CA GLU A 56 -2.83 10.20 12.33
C GLU A 56 -2.79 10.41 10.82
N ALA A 57 -3.94 10.39 10.14
CA ALA A 57 -4.04 10.63 8.72
C ALA A 57 -3.59 12.06 8.35
N PRO A 58 -2.90 12.24 7.20
CA PRO A 58 -2.51 13.55 6.69
C PRO A 58 -3.70 14.46 6.33
#